data_AF-A0A2W7IVJ6-F1
#
_entry.id   AF-A0A2W7IVJ6-F1
#
_cell.length_a   1.000
_cell.length_b   1.000
_cell.length_c   1.000
_cell.angle_alpha   90.00
_cell.angle_beta   90.00
_cell.angle_gamma   90.00
#
_symmetry.space_group_name_H-M   'P 1'
#
loop_
_entity.id
_entity.type
_entity.pdbx_description
1 polymer ?
#
loop_
_entity_poly.entity_id
_entity_poly.type
_entity_poly.pdbx_seq_one_letter_code
_entity_poly.pdbx_strand_id
1 'polypeptide(L)'
;MDALQQPKASAPGFTIDTAQMLRLVNVRGKWHSLFRAHLYLDHLVSGMLEDRCAHTDYVQASQNTLFNRVQLAFGLGLLPRPMLAPVRRVIALHDDMARSLEMTISAREIAALRAMMPAECMGIAAAHGVAGGAALGQCLAALVLTLDAIREANRGAGRAVVGVEMSMALAVLRPQVPEHPGARVVPIRLAAAG
;
A
#
# COMPACT_ATOMS: atom_id res chain seq x y z
N MET A 1 -24.51 -31.35 16.48
CA MET A 1 -23.75 -30.67 17.55
C MET A 1 -22.76 -29.75 16.85
N ASP A 2 -23.21 -28.55 16.50
CA ASP A 2 -22.37 -27.54 15.86
C ASP A 2 -21.53 -26.86 16.94
N ALA A 3 -20.27 -27.28 17.05
CA ALA A 3 -19.30 -26.55 17.83
C ALA A 3 -19.04 -25.22 17.11
N LEU A 4 -19.69 -24.16 17.57
CA LEU A 4 -19.36 -22.77 17.27
C LEU A 4 -17.85 -22.60 17.50
N GLN A 5 -17.07 -22.62 16.42
CA GLN A 5 -15.65 -22.29 16.46
C GLN A 5 -15.55 -20.89 17.04
N GLN A 6 -14.99 -20.80 18.24
CA GLN A 6 -14.64 -19.52 18.84
C GLN A 6 -13.74 -18.77 17.86
N PRO A 7 -13.92 -17.45 17.69
CA PRO A 7 -13.05 -16.66 16.85
C PRO A 7 -11.62 -16.81 17.36
N LYS A 8 -10.78 -17.51 16.59
CA LYS A 8 -9.34 -17.62 16.81
C LYS A 8 -8.83 -16.20 16.99
N ALA A 9 -8.24 -15.91 18.15
CA ALA A 9 -7.60 -14.62 18.38
C ALA A 9 -6.60 -14.40 17.24
N SER A 10 -6.87 -13.44 16.37
CA SER A 10 -5.96 -13.09 15.28
C SER A 10 -4.60 -12.79 15.90
N ALA A 11 -3.55 -13.38 15.35
CA ALA A 11 -2.17 -13.04 15.72
C ALA A 11 -2.01 -11.52 15.70
N PRO A 12 -1.13 -10.93 16.54
CA PRO A 12 -0.90 -9.48 16.54
C PRO A 12 -0.61 -9.04 15.12
N GLY A 13 -1.58 -8.35 14.51
CA GLY A 13 -1.54 -8.01 13.10
C GLY A 13 -0.36 -7.10 12.80
N PHE A 14 0.21 -7.24 11.61
CA PHE A 14 1.21 -6.30 11.14
C PHE A 14 0.63 -4.87 11.16
N THR A 15 1.24 -3.97 11.93
CA THR A 15 0.85 -2.55 12.00
C THR A 15 1.99 -1.71 11.49
N ILE A 16 1.70 -0.77 10.59
CA ILE A 16 2.71 0.13 10.05
C ILE A 16 2.86 1.32 11.00
N ASP A 17 4.03 1.44 11.63
CA ASP A 17 4.48 2.74 12.13
C ASP A 17 4.79 3.61 10.91
N THR A 18 3.89 4.53 10.60
CA THR A 18 3.98 5.42 9.44
C THR A 18 5.27 6.24 9.45
N ALA A 19 5.70 6.73 10.61
CA ALA A 19 6.92 7.53 10.72
C ALA A 19 8.18 6.67 10.53
N GLN A 20 8.17 5.44 11.04
CA GLN A 20 9.24 4.48 10.75
C GLN A 20 9.27 4.09 9.28
N MET A 21 8.13 3.70 8.69
CA MET A 21 8.03 3.32 7.28
C MET A 21 8.50 4.44 6.35
N LEU A 22 8.07 5.69 6.55
CA LEU A 22 8.51 6.83 5.75
C LEU A 22 10.03 7.02 5.80
N ARG A 23 10.63 6.90 7.01
CA ARG A 23 12.09 6.94 7.19
C ARG A 23 12.77 5.77 6.48
N LEU A 24 12.15 4.59 6.52
CA LEU A 24 12.74 3.37 5.99
C LEU A 24 12.56 3.25 4.47
N VAL A 25 11.52 3.77 3.86
CA VAL A 25 11.32 3.74 2.41
C VAL A 25 12.05 4.90 1.73
N ASN A 26 12.22 6.04 2.42
CA ASN A 26 12.94 7.21 1.91
C ASN A 26 14.42 7.26 2.35
N VAL A 27 15.12 6.12 2.32
CA VAL A 27 16.56 6.06 2.65
C VAL A 27 17.42 6.57 1.49
N ARG A 28 18.68 6.92 1.80
CA ARG A 28 19.72 7.09 0.78
C ARG A 28 19.99 5.75 0.09
N GLY A 29 19.56 5.65 -1.17
CA GLY A 29 19.83 4.50 -2.04
C GLY A 29 18.55 3.94 -2.66
N LYS A 30 18.40 4.12 -3.98
CA LYS A 30 17.19 3.74 -4.72
C LYS A 30 16.81 2.26 -4.56
N TRP A 31 17.80 1.37 -4.57
CA TRP A 31 17.57 -0.06 -4.44
C TRP A 31 17.11 -0.45 -3.03
N HIS A 32 17.67 0.15 -1.97
CA HIS A 32 17.23 -0.08 -0.60
C HIS A 32 15.78 0.37 -0.41
N SER A 33 15.42 1.53 -0.96
CA SER A 33 14.04 2.01 -0.97
C SER A 33 13.10 1.03 -1.66
N LEU A 34 13.48 0.53 -2.84
CA LEU A 34 12.71 -0.45 -3.59
C LEU A 34 12.51 -1.75 -2.81
N PHE A 35 13.58 -2.30 -2.24
CA PHE A 35 13.54 -3.55 -1.47
C PHE A 35 12.62 -3.42 -0.25
N ARG A 36 12.74 -2.32 0.51
CA ARG A 36 11.88 -2.08 1.67
C ARG A 36 10.43 -1.87 1.28
N ALA A 37 10.17 -1.11 0.23
CA ALA A 37 8.82 -0.96 -0.30
C ALA A 37 8.23 -2.32 -0.71
N HIS A 38 8.98 -3.16 -1.43
CA HIS A 38 8.56 -4.52 -1.77
C HIS A 38 8.20 -5.36 -0.54
N LEU A 39 9.00 -5.32 0.54
CA LEU A 39 8.67 -6.02 1.79
C LEU A 39 7.39 -5.47 2.44
N TYR A 40 7.20 -4.16 2.47
CA TYR A 40 5.96 -3.56 2.99
C TYR A 40 4.74 -3.97 2.16
N LEU A 41 4.86 -3.97 0.82
CA LEU A 41 3.80 -4.46 -0.07
C LEU A 41 3.46 -5.91 0.24
N ASP A 42 4.47 -6.73 0.50
CA ASP A 42 4.28 -8.14 0.84
C ASP A 42 3.46 -8.35 2.10
N HIS A 43 3.83 -7.64 3.18
CA HIS A 43 3.11 -7.70 4.45
C HIS A 43 1.70 -7.13 4.33
N LEU A 44 1.51 -6.03 3.59
CA LEU A 44 0.20 -5.41 3.42
C LEU A 44 -0.77 -6.32 2.66
N VAL A 45 -0.33 -6.89 1.53
CA VAL A 45 -1.18 -7.76 0.72
C VAL A 45 -1.46 -9.07 1.46
N SER A 46 -0.48 -9.63 2.16
CA SER A 46 -0.69 -10.83 2.99
C SER A 46 -1.70 -10.53 4.11
N GLY A 47 -1.56 -9.39 4.79
CA GLY A 47 -2.52 -8.94 5.80
C GLY A 47 -3.94 -8.76 5.24
N MET A 48 -4.09 -8.15 4.07
CA MET A 48 -5.41 -8.03 3.42
C MET A 48 -6.06 -9.39 3.18
N LEU A 49 -5.28 -10.38 2.73
CA LEU A 49 -5.78 -11.74 2.51
C LEU A 49 -6.12 -12.45 3.82
N GLU A 50 -5.28 -12.29 4.86
CA GLU A 50 -5.50 -12.86 6.19
C GLU A 50 -6.73 -12.29 6.89
N ASP A 51 -6.95 -10.98 6.78
CA ASP A 51 -8.11 -10.32 7.38
C ASP A 51 -9.43 -10.75 6.73
N ARG A 52 -9.40 -11.30 5.51
CA ARG A 52 -10.59 -11.57 4.68
C ARG A 52 -10.87 -13.04 4.44
N CYS A 53 -9.85 -13.86 4.31
CA CYS A 53 -10.00 -15.29 4.07
C CYS A 53 -10.16 -16.05 5.40
N ALA A 54 -11.30 -16.68 5.61
CA ALA A 54 -11.55 -17.49 6.81
C ALA A 54 -10.59 -18.69 6.97
N HIS A 55 -10.01 -19.15 5.85
CA HIS A 55 -9.21 -20.36 5.75
C HIS A 55 -7.90 -20.09 5.00
N THR A 56 -7.13 -19.10 5.45
CA THR A 56 -5.84 -18.72 4.83
C THR A 56 -4.84 -19.86 4.73
N ASP A 57 -4.87 -20.81 5.66
CA ASP A 57 -4.00 -22.00 5.65
C ASP A 57 -4.18 -22.85 4.38
N TYR A 58 -5.39 -22.88 3.81
CA TYR A 58 -5.68 -23.61 2.56
C TYR A 58 -5.28 -22.84 1.31
N VAL A 59 -5.27 -21.51 1.40
CA VAL A 59 -4.79 -20.64 0.32
C VAL A 59 -3.26 -20.67 0.25
N GLN A 60 -2.59 -21.18 1.29
CA GLN A 60 -1.14 -21.17 1.44
C GLN A 60 -0.56 -19.78 1.10
N ALA A 61 -1.24 -18.74 1.58
CA ALA A 61 -0.97 -17.37 1.16
C ALA A 61 0.51 -17.01 1.36
N SER A 62 1.14 -17.48 2.43
CA SER A 62 2.57 -17.30 2.74
C SER A 62 3.54 -17.98 1.77
N GLN A 63 3.17 -19.11 1.16
CA GLN A 63 4.00 -19.85 0.21
C GLN A 63 3.90 -19.31 -1.22
N ASN A 64 2.87 -18.51 -1.50
CA ASN A 64 2.70 -17.87 -2.80
C ASN A 64 3.68 -16.70 -2.97
N THR A 65 4.04 -16.41 -4.22
CA THR A 65 4.79 -15.20 -4.55
C THR A 65 3.93 -13.96 -4.29
N LEU A 66 4.57 -12.82 -4.02
CA LEU A 66 3.84 -11.55 -3.88
C LEU A 66 2.98 -11.25 -5.12
N PHE A 67 3.46 -11.57 -6.32
CA PHE A 67 2.69 -11.43 -7.55
C PHE A 67 1.36 -12.20 -7.48
N ASN A 68 1.40 -13.48 -7.10
CA ASN A 68 0.19 -14.31 -6.99
C ASN A 68 -0.75 -13.79 -5.91
N ARG A 69 -0.21 -13.36 -4.77
CA ARG A 69 -0.99 -12.74 -3.68
C ARG A 69 -1.70 -11.47 -4.16
N VAL A 70 -1.04 -10.63 -4.95
CA VAL A 70 -1.64 -9.42 -5.53
C VAL A 70 -2.76 -9.75 -6.51
N GLN A 71 -2.59 -10.75 -7.37
CA GLN A 71 -3.65 -11.19 -8.29
C GLN A 71 -4.86 -11.71 -7.52
N LEU A 72 -4.64 -12.48 -6.46
CA LEU A 72 -5.71 -12.99 -5.61
C LEU A 72 -6.43 -11.85 -4.88
N ALA A 73 -5.70 -10.92 -4.26
CA ALA A 73 -6.29 -9.77 -3.59
C ALA A 73 -7.12 -8.90 -4.54
N PHE A 74 -6.65 -8.73 -5.78
CA PHE A 74 -7.42 -8.06 -6.83
C PHE A 74 -8.69 -8.85 -7.22
N GLY A 75 -8.57 -10.16 -7.45
CA GLY A 75 -9.70 -11.02 -7.80
C GLY A 75 -10.79 -11.09 -6.71
N LEU A 76 -10.39 -10.94 -5.44
CA LEU A 76 -11.29 -10.86 -4.28
C LEU A 76 -11.84 -9.45 -4.03
N GLY A 77 -11.51 -8.47 -4.88
CA GLY A 77 -11.98 -7.08 -4.73
C GLY A 77 -11.35 -6.31 -3.56
N LEU A 78 -10.27 -6.83 -2.96
CA LEU A 78 -9.56 -6.19 -1.84
C LEU A 78 -8.64 -5.07 -2.30
N LEU A 79 -8.20 -5.13 -3.56
CA LEU A 79 -7.32 -4.17 -4.18
C LEU A 79 -8.04 -3.45 -5.33
N PRO A 80 -8.15 -2.11 -5.31
CA PRO A 80 -8.78 -1.36 -6.40
C PRO A 80 -7.92 -1.40 -7.66
N ARG A 81 -8.58 -1.46 -8.83
CA ARG A 81 -7.94 -1.59 -10.16
C ARG A 81 -6.78 -0.60 -10.41
N PRO A 82 -6.87 0.69 -10.05
CA PRO A 82 -5.78 1.64 -10.28
C PRO A 82 -4.47 1.28 -9.54
N MET A 83 -4.53 0.49 -8.48
CA MET A 83 -3.35 0.09 -7.71
C MET A 83 -2.62 -1.11 -8.32
N LEU A 84 -3.26 -1.86 -9.21
CA LEU A 84 -2.68 -3.10 -9.72
C LEU A 84 -1.41 -2.84 -10.55
N ALA A 85 -1.45 -1.86 -11.45
CA ALA A 85 -0.32 -1.50 -12.31
C ALA A 85 0.92 -1.04 -11.52
N PRO A 86 0.84 -0.05 -10.60
CA PRO A 86 2.00 0.40 -9.85
C PRO A 86 2.57 -0.68 -8.93
N VAL A 87 1.74 -1.49 -8.28
CA VAL A 87 2.21 -2.62 -7.45
C VAL A 87 2.98 -3.64 -8.29
N ARG A 88 2.42 -4.07 -9.42
CA ARG A 88 3.11 -4.98 -10.34
C ARG A 88 4.42 -4.40 -10.85
N ARG A 89 4.49 -3.09 -11.06
CA ARG A 89 5.71 -2.44 -11.50
C ARG A 89 6.81 -2.50 -10.44
N VAL A 90 6.48 -2.31 -9.17
CA VAL A 90 7.43 -2.44 -8.05
C VAL A 90 7.96 -3.87 -7.94
N ILE A 91 7.09 -4.88 -8.05
CA ILE A 91 7.48 -6.30 -8.06
C ILE A 91 8.44 -6.59 -9.22
N ALA A 92 8.07 -6.16 -10.43
CA ALA A 92 8.91 -6.38 -11.62
C ALA A 92 10.30 -5.72 -11.47
N LEU A 93 10.35 -4.48 -10.98
CA LEU A 93 11.62 -3.78 -10.73
C LEU A 93 12.50 -4.52 -9.71
N HIS A 94 11.89 -5.04 -8.64
CA HIS A 94 12.61 -5.82 -7.64
C HIS A 94 13.19 -7.10 -8.25
N ASP A 95 12.38 -7.83 -9.01
CA ASP A 95 12.80 -9.10 -9.61
C ASP A 95 13.83 -8.91 -10.73
N ASP A 96 13.70 -7.86 -11.55
CA ASP A 96 14.69 -7.48 -12.56
C ASP A 96 16.05 -7.20 -11.90
N MET A 97 16.04 -6.41 -10.81
CA MET A 97 17.24 -6.09 -10.03
C MET A 97 17.86 -7.32 -9.36
N ALA A 98 17.03 -8.23 -8.84
CA ALA A 98 17.51 -9.47 -8.23
C ALA A 98 18.16 -10.41 -9.26
N ARG A 99 17.66 -10.42 -10.50
CA ARG A 99 18.22 -11.22 -11.60
C ARG A 99 19.48 -10.63 -12.21
N SER A 100 19.53 -9.31 -12.43
CA SER A 100 20.67 -8.67 -13.08
C SER A 100 21.88 -8.51 -12.15
N LEU A 101 21.66 -8.57 -10.83
CA LEU A 101 22.63 -8.20 -9.79
C LEU A 101 23.10 -6.75 -9.89
N GLU A 102 22.49 -5.95 -10.78
CA GLU A 102 22.77 -4.54 -10.93
C GLU A 102 21.90 -3.74 -9.96
N MET A 103 22.51 -3.16 -8.94
CA MET A 103 21.81 -2.35 -7.93
C MET A 103 21.50 -0.93 -8.42
N THR A 104 21.08 -0.80 -9.68
CA THR A 104 20.80 0.49 -10.31
C THR A 104 19.35 0.59 -10.76
N ILE A 105 18.75 1.75 -10.52
CA ILE A 105 17.40 2.09 -10.98
C ILE A 105 17.49 3.38 -11.79
N SER A 106 17.22 3.26 -13.08
CA SER A 106 17.33 4.32 -14.07
C SER A 106 16.23 5.38 -13.89
N ALA A 107 16.48 6.60 -14.39
CA ALA A 107 15.48 7.66 -14.38
C ALA A 107 14.21 7.30 -15.17
N ARG A 108 14.35 6.53 -16.26
CA ARG A 108 13.24 6.04 -17.08
C ARG A 108 12.29 5.15 -16.28
N GLU A 109 12.83 4.27 -15.45
CA GLU A 109 12.02 3.37 -14.63
C GLU A 109 11.25 4.12 -13.54
N ILE A 110 11.88 5.12 -12.95
CA ILE A 110 11.25 6.00 -11.96
C ILE A 110 10.12 6.80 -12.61
N ALA A 111 10.35 7.36 -13.80
CA ALA A 111 9.33 8.07 -14.56
C ALA A 111 8.14 7.16 -14.94
N ALA A 112 8.43 5.93 -15.36
CA ALA A 112 7.40 4.94 -15.67
C ALA A 112 6.56 4.58 -14.45
N LEU A 113 7.18 4.35 -13.29
CA LEU A 113 6.44 4.10 -12.04
C LEU A 113 5.56 5.30 -11.69
N ARG A 114 6.12 6.52 -11.73
CA ARG A 114 5.39 7.75 -11.42
C ARG A 114 4.17 7.95 -12.32
N ALA A 115 4.30 7.67 -13.62
CA ALA A 115 3.19 7.80 -14.58
C ALA A 115 2.04 6.80 -14.33
N MET A 116 2.30 5.70 -13.62
CA MET A 116 1.30 4.70 -13.25
C MET A 116 0.64 4.99 -11.89
N MET A 117 1.16 5.94 -11.12
CA MET A 117 0.62 6.24 -9.80
C MET A 117 -0.73 6.98 -9.93
N PRO A 118 -1.79 6.51 -9.24
CA PRO A 118 -3.02 7.27 -9.08
C PRO A 118 -2.72 8.67 -8.48
N ALA A 119 -3.49 9.67 -8.89
CA ALA A 119 -3.30 11.05 -8.45
C ALA A 119 -3.44 11.17 -6.92
N GLU A 120 -4.31 10.36 -6.35
CA GLU A 120 -4.63 10.31 -4.93
C GLU A 120 -3.44 9.82 -4.09
N CYS A 121 -2.68 8.84 -4.60
CA CYS A 121 -1.45 8.37 -3.95
C CYS A 121 -0.43 9.51 -3.79
N MET A 122 -0.29 10.34 -4.82
CA MET A 122 0.64 11.47 -4.81
C MET A 122 0.21 12.55 -3.82
N GLY A 123 -1.11 12.77 -3.66
CA GLY A 123 -1.67 13.66 -2.64
C GLY A 123 -1.33 13.20 -1.21
N ILE A 124 -1.37 11.89 -0.96
CA ILE A 124 -1.01 11.31 0.34
C ILE A 124 0.48 11.55 0.65
N ALA A 125 1.38 11.24 -0.28
CA ALA A 125 2.80 11.49 -0.06
C ALA A 125 3.11 12.98 0.18
N ALA A 126 2.42 13.88 -0.52
CA ALA A 126 2.54 15.31 -0.28
C ALA A 126 2.07 15.69 1.14
N ALA A 127 0.94 15.17 1.60
CA ALA A 127 0.39 15.42 2.94
C ALA A 127 1.32 14.93 4.06
N HIS A 128 2.06 13.85 3.83
CA HIS A 128 3.04 13.32 4.78
C HIS A 128 4.41 14.01 4.72
N GLY A 129 4.50 15.19 4.09
CA GLY A 129 5.73 15.98 4.05
C GLY A 129 6.84 15.31 3.25
N VAL A 130 6.52 14.34 2.37
CA VAL A 130 7.50 13.71 1.48
C VAL A 130 7.80 14.63 0.29
N ALA A 131 7.84 15.95 0.51
CA ALA A 131 8.24 16.94 -0.48
C ALA A 131 9.77 17.04 -0.50
N GLY A 132 10.39 16.82 -1.66
CA GLY A 132 11.85 16.95 -1.85
C GLY A 132 12.70 15.67 -1.73
N GLY A 133 12.08 14.47 -1.60
CA GLY A 133 12.80 13.19 -1.71
C GLY A 133 13.17 12.83 -3.15
N ALA A 134 14.07 11.86 -3.34
CA ALA A 134 14.30 11.30 -4.67
C ALA A 134 12.96 10.78 -5.24
N ALA A 135 12.65 11.09 -6.50
CA ALA A 135 11.35 10.82 -7.11
C ALA A 135 10.83 9.38 -6.92
N LEU A 136 11.74 8.41 -6.80
CA LEU A 136 11.41 7.01 -6.50
C LEU A 136 10.87 6.79 -5.08
N GLY A 137 11.58 7.28 -4.05
CA GLY A 137 11.20 7.08 -2.65
C GLY A 137 9.82 7.65 -2.34
N GLN A 138 9.49 8.79 -2.97
CA GLN A 138 8.16 9.39 -2.93
C GLN A 138 7.08 8.48 -3.50
N CYS A 139 7.29 7.94 -4.71
CA CYS A 139 6.32 7.04 -5.35
C CYS A 139 6.11 5.77 -4.53
N LEU A 140 7.19 5.20 -3.99
CA LEU A 140 7.14 3.99 -3.17
C LEU A 140 6.42 4.24 -1.83
N ALA A 141 6.73 5.34 -1.15
CA ALA A 141 6.06 5.71 0.09
C ALA A 141 4.57 6.00 -0.13
N ALA A 142 4.23 6.74 -1.20
CA ALA A 142 2.85 6.98 -1.63
C ALA A 142 2.09 5.66 -1.80
N LEU A 143 2.71 4.70 -2.51
CA LEU A 143 2.10 3.41 -2.80
C LEU A 143 1.84 2.60 -1.52
N VAL A 144 2.83 2.51 -0.63
CA VAL A 144 2.72 1.78 0.64
C VAL A 144 1.65 2.38 1.53
N LEU A 145 1.64 3.72 1.71
CA LEU A 145 0.63 4.41 2.52
C LEU A 145 -0.78 4.20 1.97
N THR A 146 -0.95 4.30 0.66
CA THR A 146 -2.26 4.13 0.03
C THR A 146 -2.77 2.69 0.22
N LEU A 147 -1.89 1.69 0.13
CA LEU A 147 -2.28 0.30 0.36
C LEU A 147 -2.61 -0.01 1.81
N ASP A 148 -1.88 0.57 2.76
CA ASP A 148 -2.22 0.42 4.17
C ASP A 148 -3.60 1.00 4.47
N ALA A 149 -3.93 2.16 3.89
CA ALA A 149 -5.26 2.74 3.98
C ALA A 149 -6.36 1.86 3.40
N ILE A 150 -6.11 1.28 2.23
CA ILE A 150 -7.01 0.31 1.60
C ILE A 150 -7.21 -0.89 2.54
N ARG A 151 -6.15 -1.36 3.20
CA ARG A 151 -6.23 -2.48 4.15
C ARG A 151 -7.06 -2.11 5.37
N GLU A 152 -6.83 -0.95 5.97
CA GLU A 152 -7.59 -0.49 7.14
C GLU A 152 -9.07 -0.25 6.80
N ALA A 153 -9.36 0.32 5.62
CA ALA A 153 -10.73 0.45 5.13
C ALA A 153 -11.41 -0.91 4.94
N ASN A 154 -10.67 -1.90 4.42
CA ASN A 154 -11.15 -3.28 4.35
C ASN A 154 -11.48 -3.84 5.75
N ARG A 155 -10.61 -3.66 6.75
CA ARG A 155 -10.88 -4.12 8.13
C ARG A 155 -12.18 -3.55 8.69
N GLY A 156 -12.41 -2.24 8.49
CA GLY A 156 -13.60 -1.55 8.97
C GLY A 156 -14.91 -2.00 8.30
N ALA A 157 -14.87 -2.49 7.06
CA ALA A 157 -16.06 -2.86 6.30
C ALA A 157 -16.70 -4.22 6.70
N GLY A 158 -16.10 -4.98 7.62
CA GLY A 158 -16.58 -6.32 8.01
C GLY A 158 -16.46 -7.35 6.86
N ARG A 159 -16.67 -8.66 7.10
CA ARG A 159 -16.38 -9.75 6.12
C ARG A 159 -17.23 -9.76 4.84
N ALA A 160 -18.14 -8.80 4.65
CA ALA A 160 -18.85 -8.66 3.38
C ALA A 160 -17.84 -8.20 2.30
N VAL A 161 -17.64 -9.02 1.28
CA VAL A 161 -16.80 -8.68 0.13
C VAL A 161 -17.55 -7.64 -0.71
N VAL A 162 -17.40 -6.38 -0.32
CA VAL A 162 -17.84 -5.23 -1.10
C VAL A 162 -16.55 -4.59 -1.61
N GLY A 163 -16.40 -4.50 -2.93
CA GLY A 163 -15.21 -3.89 -3.52
C GLY A 163 -14.98 -2.51 -2.92
N VAL A 164 -13.80 -2.30 -2.33
CA VAL A 164 -13.47 -1.00 -1.74
C VAL A 164 -13.17 -0.02 -2.86
N GLU A 165 -14.05 0.95 -3.04
CA GLU A 165 -13.73 2.10 -3.90
C GLU A 165 -12.58 2.89 -3.29
N MET A 166 -11.68 3.38 -4.15
CA MET A 166 -10.51 4.16 -3.72
C MET A 166 -10.93 5.37 -2.85
N SER A 167 -12.07 5.98 -3.16
CA SER A 167 -12.68 7.08 -2.40
C SER A 167 -12.90 6.74 -0.91
N MET A 168 -13.29 5.49 -0.60
CA MET A 168 -13.50 5.03 0.77
C MET A 168 -12.16 4.80 1.50
N ALA A 169 -11.16 4.23 0.82
CA ALA A 169 -9.83 4.04 1.41
C ALA A 169 -9.17 5.37 1.77
N LEU A 170 -9.34 6.38 0.92
CA LEU A 170 -8.78 7.72 1.13
C LEU A 170 -9.47 8.47 2.29
N ALA A 171 -10.72 8.16 2.60
CA ALA A 171 -11.42 8.72 3.75
C ALA A 171 -10.76 8.29 5.08
N VAL A 172 -10.17 7.09 5.14
CA VAL A 172 -9.42 6.58 6.30
C VAL A 172 -8.10 7.31 6.49
N LEU A 173 -7.46 7.76 5.41
CA LEU A 173 -6.21 8.53 5.43
C LEU A 173 -6.40 10.03 5.63
N ARG A 174 -7.64 10.54 5.77
CA ARG A 174 -7.81 11.93 6.17
C ARG A 174 -7.03 12.09 7.48
N PRO A 175 -6.01 12.95 7.51
CA PRO A 175 -5.16 13.01 8.67
C PRO A 175 -6.06 13.41 9.83
N GLN A 176 -6.11 12.57 10.85
CA GLN A 176 -6.37 13.05 12.20
C GLN A 176 -5.15 13.89 12.57
N VAL A 177 -5.01 15.06 11.93
CA VAL A 177 -4.06 16.07 12.35
C VAL A 177 -4.55 16.40 13.76
N PRO A 178 -3.76 16.13 14.82
CA PRO A 178 -4.08 16.72 16.10
C PRO A 178 -4.19 18.22 15.83
N GLU A 179 -5.33 18.83 16.12
CA GLU A 179 -5.53 20.26 15.94
C GLU A 179 -4.43 20.98 16.73
N HIS A 180 -3.32 21.29 16.06
CA HIS A 180 -2.33 22.17 16.63
C HIS A 180 -3.01 23.53 16.72
N PRO A 181 -3.13 24.14 17.91
CA PRO A 181 -3.70 25.47 18.04
C PRO A 181 -2.77 26.45 17.30
N GLY A 182 -3.08 26.73 16.04
CA GLY A 182 -2.28 27.59 15.17
C GLY A 182 -2.13 27.10 13.71
N ALA A 183 -2.47 25.85 13.38
CA ALA A 183 -2.36 25.37 12.00
C ALA A 183 -3.57 25.85 11.16
N ARG A 184 -3.35 26.83 10.28
CA ARG A 184 -4.36 27.23 9.28
C ARG A 184 -4.54 26.12 8.25
N VAL A 185 -5.67 25.43 8.32
CA VAL A 185 -6.14 24.52 7.26
C VAL A 185 -6.47 25.37 6.03
N VAL A 186 -5.67 25.23 4.96
CA VAL A 186 -6.02 25.77 3.65
C VAL A 186 -6.90 24.72 2.96
N PRO A 187 -8.20 25.00 2.71
CA PRO A 187 -9.05 24.04 2.03
C PRO A 187 -8.59 23.90 0.56
N ILE A 188 -8.08 22.71 0.21
CA ILE A 188 -7.85 22.36 -1.19
C ILE A 188 -9.23 22.12 -1.81
N ARG A 189 -9.71 23.10 -2.58
CA ARG A 189 -10.86 22.89 -3.47
C ARG A 189 -10.40 21.98 -4.61
N LEU A 190 -10.82 20.71 -4.57
CA LEU A 190 -10.82 19.86 -5.75
C LEU A 190 -11.79 20.48 -6.76
N ALA A 191 -11.26 21.11 -7.80
CA ALA A 191 -12.07 21.55 -8.93
C ALA A 191 -12.63 20.30 -9.61
N ALA A 192 -13.96 20.17 -9.64
CA ALA A 192 -14.62 19.23 -10.52
C ALA A 192 -14.28 19.63 -11.96
N ALA A 193 -13.54 18.78 -12.67
CA ALA A 193 -13.38 18.91 -14.10
C ALA A 193 -14.73 18.56 -14.76
N GLY A 194 -15.38 19.57 -15.34
CA GLY A 194 -16.45 19.41 -16.31
C GLY A 194 -15.88 19.26 -17.72
#